data_AF-A0A6G9AVW7-F1
#
_entry.id   AF-A0A6G9AVW7-F1
#
_cell.length_a   1.000
_cell.length_b   1.000
_cell.length_c   1.000
_cell.angle_alpha   90.00
_cell.angle_beta   90.00
_cell.angle_gamma   90.00
#
_symmetry.space_group_name_H-M   'P 1'
#
loop_
_entity.id
_entity.type
_entity.pdbx_description
1 polymer ?
#
loop_
_entity_poly.entity_id
_entity_poly.type
_entity_poly.pdbx_seq_one_letter_code
_entity_poly.pdbx_strand_id
1 'polypeptide(L)'
;MPPVRLADPILFGDVCSPQAETTINSCTGQPFGGFIRNLAGPSCMSVQAGVWSEASSWSCGRIPTSQDRVSLHHMITIPASYQAKANQLIYSSSGRLR
;
A
#
# COMPACT_ATOMS: atom_id res chain seq x y z
N MET A 1 52.97 -3.35 10.24
CA MET A 1 52.56 -4.67 9.73
C MET A 1 51.13 -4.93 10.22
N PRO A 2 50.21 -5.55 9.46
CA PRO A 2 49.65 -5.18 8.15
C PRO A 2 48.09 -4.98 8.31
N PRO A 3 47.18 -5.18 7.32
CA PRO A 3 46.24 -4.12 6.89
C PRO A 3 44.75 -4.43 7.16
N VAL A 4 43.88 -3.41 7.18
CA VAL A 4 42.47 -3.60 6.82
C VAL A 4 42.04 -2.50 5.86
N ARG A 5 41.40 -2.94 4.77
CA ARG A 5 41.12 -2.22 3.54
C ARG A 5 39.76 -1.53 3.56
N LEU A 6 39.68 -0.52 2.69
CA LEU A 6 38.53 0.01 1.96
C LEU A 6 37.26 0.35 2.75
N ALA A 7 36.95 1.64 2.74
CA ALA A 7 35.66 2.08 2.22
C ALA A 7 35.87 3.34 1.37
N ASP A 8 36.17 3.13 0.09
CA ASP A 8 35.87 4.10 -0.96
C ASP A 8 34.34 4.33 -1.03
N PRO A 9 33.90 5.50 -1.49
CA PRO A 9 32.51 5.96 -1.39
C PRO A 9 31.66 5.31 -2.47
N ILE A 10 30.60 4.60 -2.09
CA ILE A 10 29.54 4.23 -3.03
C ILE A 10 28.39 5.22 -2.83
N LEU A 11 28.43 6.30 -3.62
CA LEU A 11 27.23 6.88 -4.21
C LEU A 11 26.54 5.74 -4.96
N PHE A 12 25.36 5.30 -4.53
CA PHE A 12 24.28 4.77 -5.39
C PHE A 12 23.12 4.32 -4.49
N GLY A 13 22.08 5.15 -4.42
CA GLY A 13 20.71 4.80 -4.03
C GLY A 13 20.54 3.95 -2.78
N ASP A 14 20.23 4.59 -1.65
CA ASP A 14 19.60 3.93 -0.51
C ASP A 14 18.18 3.49 -0.91
N VAL A 15 18.15 2.41 -1.69
CA VAL A 15 17.01 1.51 -1.82
C VAL A 15 16.60 1.19 -0.38
N CYS A 16 15.37 1.56 -0.02
CA CYS A 16 14.74 1.20 1.23
C CYS A 16 14.62 -0.34 1.31
N SER A 17 15.71 -1.01 1.68
CA SER A 17 15.74 -2.45 1.88
C SER A 17 15.68 -2.73 3.38
N PRO A 18 14.72 -3.54 3.85
CA PRO A 18 14.72 -3.97 5.24
C PRO A 18 15.88 -4.95 5.45
N GLN A 19 16.91 -4.52 6.17
CA GLN A 19 17.91 -5.43 6.72
C GLN A 19 17.30 -6.11 7.94
N ALA A 20 17.47 -7.43 7.97
CA ALA A 20 16.79 -8.34 8.88
C ALA A 20 16.88 -7.89 10.35
N GLU A 21 15.72 -7.99 11.00
CA GLU A 21 15.50 -8.03 12.44
C GLU A 21 16.24 -7.00 13.31
N THR A 22 15.44 -6.03 13.80
CA THR A 22 15.58 -5.21 15.02
C THR A 22 15.98 -3.73 14.94
N THR A 23 16.15 -3.12 13.77
CA THR A 23 16.61 -1.71 13.73
C THR A 23 15.65 -0.80 12.98
N ILE A 24 15.17 0.23 13.69
CA ILE A 24 14.43 1.41 13.25
C ILE A 24 14.81 1.84 11.82
N ASN A 25 13.81 2.20 10.99
CA ASN A 25 14.09 2.77 9.67
C ASN A 25 14.78 4.13 9.83
N SER A 26 16.07 4.19 9.52
CA SER A 26 16.88 5.41 9.62
C SER A 26 16.36 6.57 8.76
N CYS A 27 15.46 6.34 7.79
CA CYS A 27 14.87 7.39 6.96
C CYS A 27 13.56 7.96 7.51
N THR A 28 12.88 7.26 8.44
CA THR A 28 11.57 7.69 8.99
C THR A 28 11.52 7.74 10.53
N GLY A 29 12.56 7.27 11.21
CA GLY A 29 12.62 7.27 12.67
C GLY A 29 11.61 6.33 13.34
N GLN A 30 10.96 5.43 12.60
CA GLN A 30 9.96 4.51 13.14
C GLN A 30 10.53 3.09 13.34
N PRO A 31 10.23 2.43 14.48
CA PRO A 31 10.63 1.04 14.71
C PRO A 31 9.79 0.10 13.84
N PHE A 32 10.44 -0.81 13.11
CA PHE A 32 9.73 -1.92 12.50
C PHE A 32 9.20 -2.82 13.62
N GLY A 33 7.87 -2.98 13.70
CA GLY A 33 7.21 -3.81 14.72
C GLY A 33 6.36 -3.05 15.74
N GLY A 34 6.34 -1.71 15.68
CA GLY A 34 5.26 -0.95 16.31
C GLY A 34 4.02 -1.00 15.43
N PHE A 35 3.05 -1.87 15.76
CA PHE A 35 1.71 -1.74 15.20
C PHE A 35 1.08 -0.44 15.76
N ILE A 36 1.44 0.70 15.18
CA ILE A 36 0.41 1.70 14.90
C ILE A 36 -0.46 1.02 13.84
N ARG A 37 -1.33 0.08 14.27
CA ARG A 37 -2.53 -0.14 13.49
C ARG A 37 -3.16 1.23 13.50
N ASN A 38 -3.11 1.93 12.37
CA ASN A 38 -4.25 2.75 12.03
C ASN A 38 -5.46 1.88 12.36
N LEU A 39 -6.19 2.23 13.42
CA LEU A 39 -7.41 1.50 13.81
C LEU A 39 -8.46 1.60 12.70
N ALA A 40 -8.22 2.43 11.68
CA ALA A 40 -8.76 2.27 10.35
C ALA A 40 -8.20 0.98 9.72
N GLY A 41 -9.03 -0.05 9.61
CA GLY A 41 -8.70 -1.29 8.89
C GLY A 41 -8.09 -1.05 7.50
N PRO A 42 -7.55 -2.10 6.86
CA PRO A 42 -6.79 -1.97 5.63
C PRO A 42 -7.51 -1.09 4.60
N SER A 43 -6.84 -0.07 4.09
CA SER A 43 -7.43 0.93 3.20
C SER A 43 -7.01 0.69 1.76
N CYS A 44 -7.98 0.61 0.86
CA CYS A 44 -7.76 0.47 -0.58
C CYS A 44 -8.30 1.72 -1.29
N MET A 45 -7.54 2.24 -2.26
CA MET A 45 -7.97 3.35 -3.10
C MET A 45 -7.99 2.92 -4.57
N SER A 46 -8.96 3.38 -5.35
CA SER A 46 -8.94 3.11 -6.79
C SER A 46 -7.83 3.91 -7.47
N VAL A 47 -6.87 3.25 -8.10
CA VAL A 47 -5.75 3.91 -8.81
C VAL A 47 -6.07 4.27 -10.26
N GLN A 48 -7.05 3.59 -10.85
CA GLN A 48 -7.51 3.83 -12.21
C GLN A 48 -8.98 3.46 -12.37
N ALA A 49 -9.59 3.89 -13.47
CA ALA A 49 -10.91 3.40 -13.85
C ALA A 49 -10.80 1.94 -14.28
N GLY A 50 -11.73 1.10 -13.83
CA GLY A 50 -11.59 -0.35 -14.02
C GLY A 50 -12.73 -1.15 -13.41
N VAL A 51 -12.47 -2.44 -13.22
CA VAL A 51 -13.44 -3.39 -12.67
C VAL A 51 -13.12 -3.65 -11.20
N TRP A 52 -14.14 -3.76 -10.35
CA TRP A 52 -13.93 -4.00 -8.91
C TRP A 52 -13.11 -5.27 -8.63
N SER A 53 -13.30 -6.31 -9.44
CA SER A 53 -12.62 -7.61 -9.28
C SER A 53 -11.15 -7.61 -9.71
N GLU A 54 -10.62 -6.51 -10.25
CA GLU A 54 -9.22 -6.43 -10.71
C GLU A 54 -8.33 -5.82 -9.64
N ALA A 55 -7.34 -6.57 -9.15
CA ALA A 55 -6.39 -6.09 -8.15
C ALA A 55 -5.58 -4.87 -8.63
N SER A 56 -5.35 -4.76 -9.94
CA SER A 56 -4.68 -3.64 -10.60
C SER A 56 -5.47 -2.33 -10.55
N SER A 57 -6.78 -2.39 -10.25
CA SER A 57 -7.60 -1.19 -10.04
C SER A 57 -7.41 -0.58 -8.66
N TRP A 58 -6.71 -1.28 -7.75
CA TRP A 58 -6.60 -0.92 -6.33
C TRP A 58 -5.15 -0.68 -5.90
N SER A 59 -4.96 0.37 -5.11
CA SER A 59 -3.65 0.74 -4.55
C SER A 59 -3.07 -0.31 -3.62
N CYS A 60 -3.93 -1.12 -3.01
CA CYS A 60 -3.54 -2.19 -2.09
C CYS A 60 -3.06 -3.45 -2.82
N GLY A 61 -3.05 -3.46 -4.16
CA GLY A 61 -2.59 -4.60 -4.98
C GLY A 61 -3.44 -5.87 -4.82
N ARG A 62 -4.65 -5.73 -4.26
CA ARG A 62 -5.61 -6.82 -4.01
C ARG A 62 -7.03 -6.32 -4.17
N ILE A 63 -7.97 -7.25 -4.30
CA ILE A 63 -9.41 -6.94 -4.31
C ILE A 63 -9.84 -6.58 -2.87
N PRO A 64 -10.54 -5.45 -2.65
CA PRO A 64 -11.06 -5.09 -1.34
C PRO A 64 -12.03 -6.13 -0.79
N THR A 65 -11.99 -6.32 0.52
CA THR A 65 -12.85 -7.25 1.27
C THR A 65 -13.73 -6.48 2.26
N SER A 66 -14.64 -7.19 2.95
CA SER A 66 -15.51 -6.60 3.98
C SER A 66 -14.79 -6.00 5.19
N GLN A 67 -13.47 -6.12 5.28
CA GLN A 67 -12.65 -5.49 6.32
C GLN A 67 -12.02 -4.18 5.85
N ASP A 68 -12.04 -3.92 4.53
CA ASP A 68 -11.30 -2.82 3.93
C ASP A 68 -12.14 -1.55 3.81
N ARG A 69 -11.51 -0.40 4.03
CA ARG A 69 -12.07 0.92 3.69
C ARG A 69 -11.67 1.28 2.26
N VAL A 70 -12.65 1.44 1.39
CA VAL A 70 -12.45 1.68 -0.04
C VAL A 70 -12.71 3.15 -0.35
N SER A 71 -11.71 3.83 -0.92
CA SER A 71 -11.84 5.18 -1.45
C SER A 71 -11.87 5.16 -2.98
N LEU A 72 -13.02 5.53 -3.54
CA LEU A 72 -13.22 5.64 -4.98
C LEU A 72 -12.82 7.03 -5.45
N HIS A 73 -11.78 7.08 -6.27
CA HIS A 73 -11.31 8.25 -7.00
C HIS A 73 -11.60 8.18 -8.49
N HIS A 74 -11.83 6.97 -9.00
CA HIS A 74 -12.09 6.71 -10.41
C HIS A 74 -13.44 5.99 -10.58
N MET A 75 -13.85 5.82 -11.83
CA MET A 75 -15.03 5.02 -12.15
C MET A 75 -14.72 3.53 -12.03
N ILE A 76 -15.33 2.86 -11.05
CA ILE A 76 -15.22 1.41 -10.87
C ILE A 76 -16.53 0.74 -11.29
N THR A 77 -16.42 -0.27 -12.15
CA THR A 77 -17.55 -1.05 -12.63
C THR A 77 -17.65 -2.36 -11.86
N ILE A 78 -18.84 -2.70 -11.40
CA ILE A 78 -19.15 -4.01 -10.80
C ILE A 78 -19.87 -4.86 -11.85
N PRO A 79 -19.32 -6.03 -12.25
CA PRO A 79 -20.02 -6.96 -13.12
C PRO A 79 -21.35 -7.41 -12.50
N ALA A 80 -22.41 -7.57 -13.30
CA ALA A 80 -23.74 -7.91 -12.79
C ALA A 80 -23.80 -9.21 -11.96
N SER A 81 -22.86 -10.13 -12.17
CA SER A 81 -22.74 -11.40 -11.43
C SER A 81 -21.85 -11.31 -10.18
N TYR A 82 -21.26 -10.14 -9.89
CA TYR A 82 -20.24 -9.97 -8.85
C TYR A 82 -20.79 -9.17 -7.65
N GLN A 83 -20.59 -9.70 -6.45
CA GLN A 83 -20.90 -8.99 -5.20
C GLN A 83 -19.62 -8.41 -4.60
N ALA A 84 -19.43 -7.10 -4.77
CA ALA A 84 -18.36 -6.36 -4.10
C ALA A 84 -18.60 -6.31 -2.59
N LYS A 85 -17.53 -6.45 -1.80
CA LYS A 85 -17.56 -6.31 -0.35
C LYS A 85 -16.55 -5.27 0.09
N ALA A 86 -16.99 -4.36 0.95
CA ALA A 86 -16.16 -3.36 1.60
C ALA A 86 -16.72 -3.11 2.99
N ASN A 87 -15.86 -2.78 3.95
CA ASN A 87 -16.30 -2.29 5.26
C ASN A 87 -16.93 -0.90 5.12
N GLN A 88 -16.31 -0.06 4.28
CA GLN A 88 -16.73 1.31 4.05
C GLN A 88 -16.39 1.73 2.63
N LEU A 89 -17.29 2.49 2.01
CA LEU A 89 -17.12 3.07 0.67
C LEU A 89 -17.14 4.59 0.77
N ILE A 90 -16.07 5.23 0.32
CA ILE A 90 -15.87 6.68 0.36
C ILE A 90 -15.75 7.14 -1.09
N TYR A 91 -16.61 8.08 -1.50
CA TYR A 91 -16.58 8.63 -2.85
C TYR A 91 -15.84 9.97 -2.84
N SER A 92 -14.82 10.10 -3.68
CA SER A 92 -14.23 11.41 -3.99
C SER A 92 -15.08 12.14 -5.03
N SER A 93 -14.72 13.39 -5.34
CA SER A 93 -15.40 14.20 -6.36
C SER A 93 -15.45 13.56 -7.76
N SER A 94 -14.53 12.66 -8.09
CA SER A 94 -14.45 11.94 -9.37
C SER A 94 -14.83 10.46 -9.28
N GLY A 95 -14.96 9.93 -8.06
CA GLY A 95 -15.28 8.53 -7.80
C GLY A 95 -16.75 8.21 -8.08
N ARG A 96 -16.99 7.13 -8.83
CA ARG A 96 -18.35 6.62 -9.06
C ARG A 96 -18.34 5.12 -9.26
N LEU A 97 -19.44 4.48 -8.87
CA LEU A 97 -19.67 3.06 -9.07
C LEU A 97 -20.66 2.87 -10.22
N ARG A 98 -20.40 1.92 -11.13
CA ARG A 98 -21.28 1.59 -12.27
C ARG A 98 -21.62 0.11 -12.28
#